data_AF-A0A2H3DB15-F1
#
_entry.id   AF-A0A2H3DB15-F1
#
_cell.length_a   1.000
_cell.length_b   1.000
_cell.length_c   1.000
_cell.angle_alpha   90.00
_cell.angle_beta   90.00
_cell.angle_gamma   90.00
#
_symmetry.space_group_name_H-M   'P 1'
#
loop_
_entity.id
_entity.type
_entity.pdbx_description
1 polymer ?
#
loop_
_entity_poly.entity_id
_entity_poly.type
_entity_poly.pdbx_seq_one_letter_code
_entity_poly.pdbx_strand_id
1 'polypeptide(L)' 'LSSGTTNQRLGALPLIIGMPIMISSNFDVPGGIVNGSVGTLEKIRYKTDEEGRRYALSCIVKL' A
#
# COMPACT_ATOMS: atom_id res chain seq x y z
N LEU A 1 -11.40 13.38 -11.73
CA LEU A 1 -10.57 12.32 -12.35
C LEU A 1 -11.09 10.97 -11.91
N SER A 2 -11.64 10.21 -12.85
CA SER A 2 -12.23 8.88 -12.61
C SER A 2 -11.11 7.84 -12.51
N SER A 3 -10.92 7.25 -11.33
CA SER A 3 -10.11 6.04 -11.17
C SER A 3 -10.78 4.94 -11.99
N GLY A 4 -10.03 4.32 -12.91
CA GLY A 4 -10.52 3.31 -13.83
C GLY A 4 -11.37 2.25 -13.13
N THR A 5 -12.61 2.11 -13.58
CA THR A 5 -13.58 1.11 -13.13
C THR A 5 -13.16 -0.27 -13.65
N THR A 6 -12.12 -0.85 -13.06
CA THR A 6 -12.02 -2.31 -13.03
C THR A 6 -12.77 -2.76 -11.80
N ASN A 7 -13.87 -3.50 -11.97
CA ASN A 7 -14.65 -4.13 -10.90
C ASN A 7 -13.86 -5.24 -10.17
N GLN A 8 -12.54 -5.15 -10.20
CA GLN A 8 -11.61 -5.93 -9.40
C GLN A 8 -11.79 -5.43 -7.97
N ARG A 9 -12.66 -6.10 -7.22
CA ARG A 9 -12.42 -6.20 -5.79
C ARG A 9 -11.11 -6.97 -5.67
N LEU A 10 -9.96 -6.28 -5.79
CA LEU A 10 -8.80 -6.71 -5.04
C LEU A 10 -9.38 -6.80 -3.63
N GLY A 11 -9.49 -8.02 -3.11
CA GLY A 11 -9.88 -8.21 -1.72
C GLY A 11 -8.97 -7.38 -0.82
N ALA A 12 -9.21 -7.39 0.48
CA ALA A 12 -8.25 -6.80 1.41
C ALA A 12 -6.84 -7.36 1.11
N LEU A 13 -5.93 -6.50 0.64
CA LEU A 13 -4.55 -6.90 0.39
C LEU A 13 -3.93 -7.24 1.75
N PRO A 14 -3.49 -8.49 1.99
CA PRO A 14 -2.86 -8.82 3.25
C PRO A 14 -1.54 -8.05 3.34
N LEU A 15 -1.43 -7.16 4.32
CA LEU A 15 -0.21 -6.41 4.60
C LEU A 15 0.55 -7.11 5.74
N ILE A 16 1.71 -7.68 5.41
CA ILE A 16 2.56 -8.41 6.37
C ILE A 16 3.91 -7.73 6.43
N ILE A 17 4.41 -7.45 7.62
CA ILE A 17 5.75 -6.87 7.80
C ILE A 17 6.81 -7.81 7.20
N GLY A 18 7.73 -7.26 6.42
CA GLY A 18 8.73 -8.01 5.66
C GLY A 18 8.28 -8.46 4.26
N MET A 19 7.01 -8.25 3.91
CA MET A 19 6.50 -8.60 2.58
C MET A 19 7.09 -7.66 1.50
N PRO A 20 7.53 -8.19 0.35
CA PRO A 20 7.85 -7.37 -0.80
C PRO A 20 6.57 -6.74 -1.35
N ILE A 21 6.62 -5.46 -1.64
CA ILE A 21 5.52 -4.70 -2.23
C ILE A 21 5.99 -3.93 -3.46
N MET A 22 5.05 -3.63 -4.34
CA MET A 22 5.27 -2.77 -5.50
C MET A 22 4.50 -1.46 -5.33
N ILE A 23 5.18 -0.35 -5.59
CA ILE A 23 4.56 0.96 -5.67
C ILE A 23 3.93 1.09 -7.06
N SER A 24 2.62 1.30 -7.13
CA SER A 24 1.87 1.32 -8.40
C SER A 24 1.63 2.72 -8.96
N SER A 25 2.27 3.74 -8.39
CA SER A 25 2.08 5.15 -8.76
C SER A 25 3.36 5.95 -8.56
N ASN A 26 3.64 6.89 -9.46
CA ASN A 26 4.76 7.80 -9.29
C ASN A 26 4.54 8.66 -8.04
N PHE A 27 5.51 8.65 -7.13
CA PHE A 27 5.45 9.41 -5.88
C PHE A 27 6.52 10.51 -5.84
N ASP A 28 7.77 10.14 -6.13
CA ASP A 28 8.92 11.05 -6.18
C ASP A 28 9.84 10.63 -7.34
N VAL A 29 9.60 11.20 -8.52
CA VAL A 29 10.33 10.84 -9.74
C VAL A 29 11.83 11.21 -9.64
N PRO A 30 12.21 12.43 -9.19
CA PRO A 30 13.61 12.75 -8.95
C PRO A 30 14.29 11.84 -7.91
N GLY A 31 13.57 11.43 -6.87
CA GLY A 31 14.04 10.50 -5.84
C GLY A 31 13.97 9.01 -6.22
N GLY A 32 13.51 8.66 -7.42
CA GLY A 32 13.44 7.28 -7.91
C GLY A 32 12.27 6.45 -7.39
N ILE A 33 11.29 7.07 -6.71
CA ILE A 33 10.06 6.43 -6.25
C ILE A 33 9.01 6.54 -7.36
N VAL A 34 9.07 5.59 -8.29
CA VAL A 34 8.24 5.55 -9.50
C VAL A 34 7.31 4.33 -9.48
N ASN A 35 6.34 4.31 -10.38
CA ASN A 35 5.53 3.12 -10.61
C ASN A 35 6.45 1.94 -10.99
N GLY A 36 6.28 0.82 -10.30
CA GLY A 36 7.11 -0.38 -10.44
C GLY A 36 8.25 -0.46 -9.42
N SER A 37 8.52 0.58 -8.62
CA SER A 37 9.51 0.51 -7.54
C SER A 37 9.12 -0.58 -6.53
N VAL A 38 10.06 -1.47 -6.21
CA VAL A 38 9.88 -2.58 -5.28
C VAL A 38 10.53 -2.23 -3.95
N GLY A 39 9.83 -2.50 -2.85
CA GLY A 39 10.36 -2.28 -1.51
C GLY A 39 9.84 -3.31 -0.52
N THR A 40 10.34 -3.23 0.71
CA THR A 40 9.93 -4.09 1.82
C THR A 40 9.03 -3.31 2.77
N LEU A 41 7.89 -3.90 3.13
CA LEU A 41 6.96 -3.31 4.09
C LEU A 41 7.53 -3.39 5.52
N GLU A 42 7.84 -2.26 6.15
CA GLU A 42 8.44 -2.22 7.50
C GLU A 42 7.43 -1.90 8.60
N LYS A 43 6.42 -1.09 8.30
CA LYS A 43 5.41 -0.69 9.30
C LYS A 43 4.05 -0.48 8.67
N ILE A 44 3.01 -0.85 9.42
CA ILE A 44 1.61 -0.58 9.07
C ILE A 44 1.02 0.27 10.20
N ARG A 45 0.44 1.41 9.85
CA ARG A 45 -0.41 2.21 10.74
C ARG A 45 -1.84 1.92 10.37
N TYR A 46 -2.66 1.53 11.34
CA TYR A 46 -4.07 1.20 11.14
C TYR A 46 -4.93 1.78 12.27
N LYS A 47 -6.21 1.98 11.97
CA LYS A 47 -7.25 2.15 13.00
C LYS A 47 -7.99 0.84 13.22
N THR A 48 -8.53 0.68 14.42
CA THR A 48 -9.39 -0.44 14.76
C THR A 48 -10.82 0.07 14.93
N ASP A 49 -11.80 -0.61 14.37
CA ASP A 49 -13.21 -0.29 14.58
C ASP A 49 -13.79 -1.00 15.81
N GLU A 50 -15.09 -0.81 16.06
CA GLU A 50 -15.81 -1.40 17.20
C GLU A 50 -15.87 -2.94 17.14
N GLU A 51 -15.73 -3.52 15.94
CA GLU A 51 -15.70 -4.97 15.71
C GLU A 51 -14.28 -5.56 15.75
N GLY A 52 -13.26 -4.75 16.06
CA GLY A 52 -11.87 -5.18 16.12
C GLY A 52 -11.17 -5.30 14.76
N ARG A 53 -11.82 -4.89 13.66
CA ARG A 53 -11.26 -4.94 12.31
C ARG A 53 -10.24 -3.83 12.13
N ARG A 54 -9.12 -4.16 11.47
CA ARG A 54 -8.01 -3.24 11.24
C ARG A 54 -8.09 -2.63 9.84
N TYR A 55 -8.12 -1.30 9.77
CA TYR A 55 -8.11 -0.55 8.53
C TYR A 55 -6.80 0.21 8.39
N ALA A 56 -6.02 -0.15 7.38
CA ALA A 56 -4.76 0.52 7.08
C ALA A 56 -4.98 2.01 6.78
N LEU A 57 -4.15 2.86 7.38
CA LEU A 57 -4.12 4.31 7.20
C LEU A 57 -2.89 4.72 6.38
N SER A 58 -1.75 4.10 6.68
CA SER A 58 -0.48 4.31 5.96
C SER A 58 0.50 3.17 6.26
N CYS A 59 1.54 3.08 5.45
CA CYS A 59 2.64 2.16 5.66
C CYS A 59 4.00 2.87 5.51
N ILE A 60 5.03 2.26 6.08
CA ILE A 60 6.44 2.64 5.84
C ILE A 60 7.05 1.54 4.99
N VAL A 61 7.68 1.94 3.90
CA VAL A 61 8.25 1.06 2.90
C VAL A 61 9.71 1.42 2.74
N LYS A 62 10.58 0.42 2.87
CA LYS A 62 12.00 0.56 2.57
C LYS A 62 12.24 0.13 1.13
N LEU A 63 12.62 1.07 0.28
CA LEU A 63 13.06 0.83 -1.09
C LEU A 63 14.50 0.31 -1.12
#